data_AF-A0A918UDT8-F1
#
_entry.id   AF-A0A918UDT8-F1
#
_cell.length_a   1.000
_cell.length_b   1.000
_cell.length_c   1.000
_cell.angle_alpha   90.00
_cell.angle_beta   90.00
_cell.angle_gamma   90.00
#
_symmetry.space_group_name_H-M   'P 1'
#
loop_
_entity.id
_entity.type
_entity.pdbx_description
1 polymer ?
#
loop_
_entity_poly.entity_id
_entity_poly.type
_entity_poly.pdbx_seq_one_letter_code
_entity_poly.pdbx_strand_id
1 'polypeptide(L)'
;MTGQQRFVVVIFSVVVAALAGVFCFLSWERANQVAGIVSALVSIGSLGAALWATLATVSGTRVYVSRTGSATARAGGSANSGAITPSSGAAADTIRVDRTGDAESEGGQANSGFSTP
;
A
#
# COMPACT_ATOMS: atom_id res chain seq x y z
N MET A 1 -7.21 -5.41 -16.53
CA MET A 1 -6.23 -4.39 -16.08
C MET A 1 -6.71 -3.85 -14.74
N THR A 2 -5.88 -3.87 -13.70
CA THR A 2 -6.25 -3.35 -12.37
C THR A 2 -6.27 -1.82 -12.35
N GLY A 3 -6.92 -1.21 -11.35
CA GLY A 3 -6.99 0.25 -11.21
C GLY A 3 -5.59 0.91 -11.17
N GLN A 4 -4.63 0.27 -10.50
CA GLN A 4 -3.23 0.70 -10.47
C GLN A 4 -2.59 0.71 -11.86
N GLN A 5 -2.80 -0.32 -12.69
CA GLN A 5 -2.24 -0.36 -14.05
C GLN A 5 -2.77 0.80 -14.90
N ARG A 6 -4.06 1.14 -14.78
CA ARG A 6 -4.63 2.31 -15.46
C ARG A 6 -3.98 3.61 -14.99
N PHE A 7 -3.75 3.76 -13.68
CA PHE A 7 -3.14 4.96 -13.10
C PHE A 7 -1.68 5.16 -13.56
N VAL A 8 -0.88 4.08 -13.58
CA VAL A 8 0.50 4.09 -14.09
C VAL A 8 0.54 4.50 -15.57
N VAL A 9 -0.34 3.94 -16.40
CA VAL A 9 -0.43 4.32 -17.83
C VAL A 9 -0.80 5.79 -18.01
N VAL A 10 -1.76 6.31 -17.22
CA VAL A 10 -2.14 7.74 -17.27
C VAL A 10 -0.95 8.62 -16.90
N ILE A 11 -0.26 8.37 -15.77
CA ILE A 11 0.92 9.15 -15.37
C ILE A 11 2.01 9.10 -16.45
N PHE A 12 2.32 7.91 -16.95
CA PHE A 12 3.36 7.75 -17.98
C PHE A 12 3.00 8.51 -19.27
N SER A 13 1.73 8.45 -19.69
CA SER A 13 1.26 9.20 -20.87
C SER A 13 1.32 10.73 -20.67
N VAL A 14 1.05 11.24 -19.46
CA VAL A 14 1.20 12.67 -19.14
C VAL A 14 2.67 13.10 -19.17
N VAL A 15 3.58 12.30 -18.62
CA VAL A 15 5.04 12.57 -18.65
C VAL A 15 5.56 12.57 -20.10
N VAL A 16 5.16 11.58 -20.91
CA VAL A 16 5.54 11.51 -22.33
C VAL A 16 4.96 12.69 -23.13
N ALA A 17 3.70 13.09 -22.88
CA ALA A 17 3.09 14.25 -23.53
C ALA A 17 3.78 15.57 -23.15
N ALA A 18 4.19 15.73 -21.88
CA ALA A 18 4.97 16.89 -21.44
C ALA A 18 6.35 16.93 -22.09
N LEU A 19 7.06 15.80 -22.15
CA LEU A 19 8.34 15.66 -22.86
C LEU A 19 8.20 15.99 -24.35
N ALA A 20 7.17 15.45 -25.02
CA ALA A 20 6.90 15.73 -26.44
C ALA A 20 6.58 17.21 -26.67
N GLY A 21 5.80 17.85 -25.79
CA GLY A 21 5.54 19.29 -25.83
C GLY A 21 6.81 20.12 -25.69
N VAL A 22 7.68 19.78 -24.74
CA VAL A 22 8.99 20.43 -24.57
C VAL A 22 9.87 20.23 -25.81
N PHE A 23 9.86 19.04 -26.42
CA PHE A 23 10.57 18.76 -27.68
C PHE A 23 10.02 19.55 -28.87
N CYS A 24 8.70 19.78 -28.97
CA CYS A 24 8.11 20.65 -29.99
C CYS A 24 8.51 22.13 -29.82
N PHE A 25 8.76 22.60 -28.59
CA PHE A 25 9.26 23.95 -28.32
C PHE A 25 10.79 24.08 -28.38
N LEU A 26 11.52 22.98 -28.61
CA LEU A 26 12.98 22.91 -28.58
C LEU A 26 13.66 23.35 -29.90
N SER A 27 12.93 24.03 -30.79
CA SER A 27 13.48 24.65 -32.00
C SER A 27 14.33 25.89 -31.67
N TRP A 28 15.57 25.60 -31.28
CA TRP A 28 16.80 26.43 -31.30
C TRP A 28 16.93 27.72 -30.47
N GLU A 29 16.04 28.71 -30.55
CA GLU A 29 16.41 30.09 -30.14
C GLU A 29 16.34 30.45 -28.64
N ARG A 30 15.87 29.58 -27.72
CA ARG A 30 15.47 29.99 -26.36
C ARG A 30 16.01 29.17 -25.17
N ALA A 31 17.27 28.74 -25.22
CA ALA A 31 17.91 27.96 -24.15
C ALA A 31 17.69 28.52 -22.72
N ASN A 32 17.75 29.84 -22.52
CA ASN A 32 17.58 30.45 -21.19
C ASN A 32 16.11 30.47 -20.69
N GLN A 33 15.12 30.39 -21.58
CA GLN A 33 13.70 30.31 -21.21
C GLN A 33 13.27 28.88 -20.89
N VAL A 34 13.98 27.88 -21.44
CA VAL A 34 13.77 26.44 -21.17
C VAL A 34 14.08 26.08 -19.72
N ALA A 35 15.09 26.69 -19.09
CA ALA A 35 15.48 26.39 -17.70
C ALA A 35 14.33 26.59 -16.69
N GLY A 36 13.53 27.65 -16.85
CA GLY A 36 12.35 27.92 -16.02
C GLY A 36 11.24 26.88 -16.21
N ILE A 37 11.00 26.46 -17.46
CA ILE A 37 9.98 25.45 -17.80
C ILE A 37 10.39 24.08 -17.22
N VAL A 38 11.66 23.68 -17.37
CA VAL A 38 12.18 22.43 -16.79
C VAL A 38 12.12 22.46 -15.27
N SER A 39 12.49 23.58 -14.64
CA SER A 39 12.38 23.73 -13.18
C SER A 39 10.94 23.61 -12.69
N ALA A 40 9.98 24.24 -13.38
CA ALA A 40 8.56 24.11 -13.07
C ALA A 40 8.06 22.66 -13.19
N LEU A 41 8.44 21.95 -14.26
CA LEU A 41 8.07 20.54 -14.45
C LEU A 41 8.68 19.63 -13.37
N VAL A 42 9.94 19.85 -12.99
CA VAL A 42 10.59 19.12 -11.89
C VAL A 42 9.92 19.43 -10.55
N SER A 43 9.55 20.69 -10.28
CA SER A 43 8.82 21.06 -9.07
C SER A 43 7.43 20.43 -9.00
N ILE A 44 6.67 20.43 -10.11
CA ILE A 44 5.35 19.79 -10.20
C ILE A 44 5.48 18.26 -10.04
N GLY A 45 6.47 17.64 -10.69
CA GLY A 45 6.75 16.21 -10.56
C GLY A 45 7.15 15.81 -9.13
N SER A 46 8.00 16.61 -8.48
CA SER A 46 8.40 16.42 -7.08
C SER A 46 7.22 16.58 -6.12
N LEU A 47 6.39 17.61 -6.30
CA LEU A 47 5.18 17.82 -5.51
C LEU A 47 4.18 16.68 -5.70
N GLY A 48 4.00 16.21 -6.94
CA GLY A 48 3.15 15.05 -7.26
C GLY A 48 3.67 13.75 -6.65
N ALA A 49 4.98 13.52 -6.66
CA ALA A 49 5.61 12.37 -6.02
C ALA A 49 5.50 12.43 -4.49
N ALA A 50 5.68 13.61 -3.88
CA ALA A 50 5.49 13.81 -2.45
C ALA A 50 4.03 13.59 -2.02
N LEU A 51 3.07 14.12 -2.79
CA LEU A 51 1.64 13.92 -2.55
C LEU A 51 1.23 12.45 -2.76
N TRP A 52 1.83 11.76 -3.74
CA TRP A 52 1.61 10.33 -3.94
C TRP A 52 2.22 9.49 -2.84
N ALA A 53 3.41 9.85 -2.33
CA ALA A 53 4.03 9.19 -1.19
C ALA A 53 3.16 9.31 0.07
N THR A 54 2.65 10.51 0.38
CA THR A 54 1.76 10.69 1.53
C THR A 54 0.44 9.93 1.37
N LEU A 55 -0.19 9.92 0.19
CA LEU A 55 -1.40 9.13 -0.08
C LEU A 55 -1.13 7.62 -0.05
N ALA A 56 0.01 7.15 -0.57
CA ALA A 56 0.39 5.73 -0.56
C ALA A 56 0.56 5.22 0.87
N THR A 57 1.06 6.05 1.80
CA THR A 57 1.11 5.73 3.24
C THR A 57 -0.27 5.51 3.87
N VAL A 58 -1.36 6.05 3.28
CA VAL A 58 -2.75 5.82 3.73
C VAL A 58 -3.36 4.53 3.13
N SER A 59 -2.54 3.61 2.61
CA SER A 59 -2.99 2.28 2.19
C SER A 59 -3.18 1.36 3.40
N GLY A 60 -4.21 1.64 4.20
CA GLY A 60 -4.56 0.87 5.38
C GLY A 60 -4.91 -0.59 5.07
N THR A 61 -4.17 -1.54 5.65
CA THR A 61 -4.48 -2.97 5.54
C THR A 61 -5.84 -3.24 6.20
N ARG A 62 -6.81 -3.77 5.46
CA ARG A 62 -8.13 -4.16 6.01
C ARG A 62 -8.22 -5.68 6.14
N VAL A 63 -8.36 -6.17 7.37
CA VAL A 63 -8.42 -7.61 7.69
C VAL A 63 -9.84 -7.96 8.13
N TYR A 64 -10.58 -8.71 7.32
CA TYR A 64 -11.90 -9.26 7.69
C TYR A 64 -11.84 -10.77 7.88
N VAL A 65 -12.47 -11.28 8.93
CA VAL A 65 -12.47 -12.71 9.33
C VAL A 65 -13.90 -13.11 9.76
N SER A 66 -14.36 -14.38 9.57
CA SER A 66 -15.76 -14.85 9.82
C SER A 66 -15.97 -16.40 9.89
N ARG A 67 -17.00 -16.89 10.64
CA ARG A 67 -17.41 -18.27 11.12
C ARG A 67 -16.67 -18.91 12.35
N THR A 68 -17.38 -19.13 13.49
CA THR A 68 -16.92 -19.17 14.93
C THR A 68 -16.31 -20.44 15.57
N GLY A 69 -15.55 -20.29 16.70
CA GLY A 69 -15.10 -21.38 17.58
C GLY A 69 -14.11 -21.10 18.75
N SER A 70 -13.76 -22.16 19.52
CA SER A 70 -13.01 -22.15 20.79
C SER A 70 -11.52 -22.54 20.70
N ALA A 71 -10.63 -21.81 21.39
CA ALA A 71 -9.19 -22.10 21.37
C ALA A 71 -8.65 -22.63 22.71
N THR A 72 -7.83 -23.69 22.68
CA THR A 72 -7.26 -24.36 23.87
C THR A 72 -5.77 -24.66 23.71
N ALA A 73 -4.95 -24.41 24.73
CA ALA A 73 -3.52 -24.78 24.70
C ALA A 73 -3.12 -25.58 25.95
N ARG A 74 -2.33 -26.64 25.76
CA ARG A 74 -1.70 -27.45 26.81
C ARG A 74 -0.18 -27.52 26.61
N ALA A 75 0.53 -28.09 27.59
CA ALA A 75 1.97 -28.40 27.54
C ALA A 75 2.91 -27.24 27.12
N GLY A 76 2.54 -25.97 27.39
CA GLY A 76 3.35 -24.79 27.04
C GLY A 76 3.12 -24.25 25.63
N GLY A 77 2.10 -24.73 24.92
CA GLY A 77 1.68 -24.18 23.64
C GLY A 77 0.97 -22.82 23.74
N SER A 78 0.83 -22.13 22.61
CA SER A 78 -0.21 -21.12 22.40
C SER A 78 -1.36 -21.70 21.58
N ALA A 79 -2.53 -21.11 21.72
CA ALA A 79 -3.69 -21.38 20.89
C ALA A 79 -4.50 -20.10 20.79
N ASN A 80 -5.21 -19.90 19.69
CA ASN A 80 -5.79 -18.60 19.43
C ASN A 80 -7.02 -18.66 18.53
N SER A 81 -7.87 -17.65 18.74
CA SER A 81 -8.77 -17.12 17.74
C SER A 81 -8.41 -15.65 17.39
N GLY A 82 -7.31 -15.31 16.68
CA GLY A 82 -6.34 -16.12 15.96
C GLY A 82 -6.07 -15.84 14.45
N ALA A 83 -5.64 -14.65 14.03
CA ALA A 83 -5.02 -14.44 12.71
C ALA A 83 -3.89 -13.44 12.88
N ILE A 84 -2.69 -13.98 12.93
CA ILE A 84 -1.49 -13.30 13.41
C ILE A 84 -0.97 -12.36 12.30
N THR A 85 -1.10 -11.04 12.46
CA THR A 85 -0.47 -10.06 11.56
C THR A 85 0.82 -9.51 12.17
N PRO A 86 1.93 -9.44 11.41
CA PRO A 86 3.21 -8.95 11.93
C PRO A 86 3.12 -7.51 12.46
N SER A 87 3.71 -7.29 13.63
CA SER A 87 3.83 -6.00 14.31
C SER A 87 4.65 -4.95 13.55
N SER A 88 5.40 -5.36 12.52
CA SER A 88 6.35 -4.53 11.74
C SER A 88 5.87 -4.08 10.36
N GLY A 89 4.64 -4.42 9.94
CA GLY A 89 4.16 -4.17 8.57
C GLY A 89 2.76 -3.57 8.50
N ALA A 90 2.66 -2.24 8.61
CA ALA A 90 1.43 -1.45 8.49
C ALA A 90 0.25 -1.97 9.32
N ALA A 91 0.10 -1.44 10.54
CA ALA A 91 -1.04 -1.72 11.41
C ALA A 91 -2.36 -1.64 10.62
N ALA A 92 -3.16 -2.70 10.72
CA ALA A 92 -4.34 -2.84 9.91
C ALA A 92 -5.42 -1.82 10.31
N ASP A 93 -5.57 -0.77 9.49
CA ASP A 93 -6.51 0.35 9.63
C ASP A 93 -7.97 -0.07 9.85
N THR A 94 -8.33 -1.30 9.46
CA THR A 94 -9.59 -1.90 9.89
C THR A 94 -9.44 -3.40 10.05
N ILE A 95 -9.38 -3.89 11.28
CA ILE A 95 -9.54 -5.32 11.60
C ILE A 95 -10.99 -5.55 12.02
N ARG A 96 -11.64 -6.56 11.44
CA ARG A 96 -13.01 -6.94 11.77
C ARG A 96 -13.09 -8.47 11.79
N VAL A 97 -12.98 -9.05 12.98
CA VAL A 97 -13.26 -10.48 13.22
C VAL A 97 -14.74 -10.60 13.53
N ASP A 98 -15.55 -10.84 12.51
CA ASP A 98 -16.76 -11.62 12.75
C ASP A 98 -16.25 -13.01 13.20
N ARG A 99 -16.74 -13.53 14.34
CA ARG A 99 -16.73 -14.97 14.76
C ARG A 99 -15.71 -15.90 14.08
N THR A 100 -14.74 -16.56 14.73
CA THR A 100 -13.76 -17.48 14.05
C THR A 100 -13.41 -18.80 14.77
N GLY A 101 -13.13 -19.90 14.02
CA GLY A 101 -13.15 -21.35 14.38
C GLY A 101 -12.39 -21.87 15.62
N ASP A 102 -12.63 -23.13 16.01
CA ASP A 102 -11.94 -23.80 17.13
C ASP A 102 -10.45 -24.07 16.81
N ALA A 103 -9.57 -24.00 17.82
CA ALA A 103 -8.12 -24.12 17.65
C ALA A 103 -7.44 -24.70 18.90
N GLU A 104 -7.14 -26.00 18.92
CA GLU A 104 -6.46 -26.65 20.05
C GLU A 104 -4.95 -26.87 19.79
N SER A 105 -4.15 -26.86 20.85
CA SER A 105 -2.70 -27.08 20.85
C SER A 105 -2.24 -27.85 22.08
N GLU A 106 -1.25 -28.73 21.93
CA GLU A 106 -0.51 -29.34 23.04
C GLU A 106 1.00 -29.21 22.78
N GLY A 107 1.61 -28.14 23.30
CA GLY A 107 3.06 -27.88 23.22
C GLY A 107 3.54 -27.03 22.02
N GLY A 108 2.62 -26.53 21.17
CA GLY A 108 2.95 -25.69 19.99
C GLY A 108 2.04 -24.46 19.86
N GLN A 109 1.97 -23.78 18.71
CA GLN A 109 1.10 -22.61 18.50
C GLN A 109 -0.09 -22.97 17.59
N ALA A 110 -1.34 -22.62 17.98
CA ALA A 110 -2.58 -22.82 17.20
C ALA A 110 -3.38 -21.51 17.03
N ASN A 111 -4.23 -21.37 16.00
CA ASN A 111 -4.69 -20.03 15.55
C ASN A 111 -5.87 -19.94 14.52
N SER A 112 -7.02 -19.30 14.87
CA SER A 112 -8.19 -18.98 13.98
C SER A 112 -9.08 -17.72 14.37
N GLY A 113 -8.83 -16.49 13.87
CA GLY A 113 -9.44 -15.18 14.32
C GLY A 113 -8.65 -13.87 14.06
N PHE A 114 -8.16 -13.12 15.06
CA PHE A 114 -7.09 -12.09 14.92
C PHE A 114 -6.01 -12.18 16.03
N SER A 115 -4.75 -11.78 15.74
CA SER A 115 -3.60 -11.68 16.66
C SER A 115 -2.45 -10.85 16.05
N THR A 116 -1.38 -10.61 16.79
CA THR A 116 -0.07 -10.18 16.27
C THR A 116 1.07 -10.96 16.96
N PRO A 117 2.26 -11.12 16.35
CA PRO A 117 3.44 -11.65 17.00
C PRO A 117 4.20 -10.55 17.77
#